data_AF-A0A229R889-F1
#
_entry.id   AF-A0A229R889-F1
#
_cell.length_a   1.000
_cell.length_b   1.000
_cell.length_c   1.000
_cell.angle_alpha   90.00
_cell.angle_beta   90.00
_cell.angle_gamma   90.00
#
_symmetry.space_group_name_H-M   'P 1'
#
loop_
_entity.id
_entity.type
_entity.pdbx_description
1 polymer ?
#
loop_
_entity_poly.entity_id
_entity_poly.type
_entity_poly.pdbx_seq_one_letter_code
_entity_poly.pdbx_strand_id
1 'polypeptide(L)' 'MLRWITAGESHGPALAAILEGMPAGVEVTTAEVGEQLARRRLGFGRSPRMGFETDHI' A
#
# COMPACT_ATOMS: atom_id res chain seq x y z
N MET A 1 5.47 -14.37 16.04
CA MET A 1 4.38 -14.59 15.07
C MET A 1 4.16 -13.27 14.33
N LEU A 2 4.10 -13.29 13.00
CA LEU A 2 3.89 -12.09 12.21
C LEU A 2 2.44 -11.61 12.36
N ARG A 3 2.23 -10.30 12.60
CA ARG A 3 0.92 -9.67 12.72
C ARG A 3 0.84 -8.42 11.86
N TRP A 4 -0.36 -8.08 11.40
CA TRP A 4 -0.63 -6.82 10.72
C TRP A 4 -1.94 -6.20 11.17
N ILE A 5 -1.98 -4.86 11.18
CA ILE A 5 -3.17 -4.06 11.45
C ILE A 5 -3.20 -2.87 10.50
N THR A 6 -4.40 -2.50 10.07
CA THR A 6 -4.65 -1.35 9.18
C THR A 6 -5.58 -0.35 9.84
N ALA A 7 -5.43 0.92 9.50
CA ALA A 7 -6.28 2.00 9.96
C ALA A 7 -6.49 3.05 8.86
N GLY A 8 -7.53 3.86 8.99
CA GLY A 8 -7.87 4.94 8.06
C GLY A 8 -9.19 4.70 7.32
N GLU A 9 -9.69 5.76 6.71
CA GLU A 9 -10.96 5.80 5.98
C GLU A 9 -10.71 6.18 4.53
N SER A 10 -11.55 5.70 3.60
CA SER A 10 -11.39 5.99 2.16
C SER A 10 -11.46 7.48 1.81
N HIS A 11 -12.12 8.29 2.64
CA HIS A 11 -12.19 9.76 2.50
C HIS A 11 -11.47 10.48 3.65
N GLY A 12 -10.72 9.73 4.46
CA GLY A 12 -9.91 10.28 5.54
C GLY A 12 -8.61 10.89 5.02
N PRO A 13 -7.81 11.50 5.91
CA PRO A 13 -6.58 12.18 5.51
C PRO A 13 -5.47 11.23 5.03
N ALA A 14 -5.48 9.97 5.49
CA ALA A 14 -4.50 8.96 5.12
C ALA A 14 -4.98 7.53 5.48
N LEU A 15 -4.30 6.54 4.90
CA LEU A 15 -4.36 5.13 5.31
C LEU A 15 -3.04 4.75 5.97
N ALA A 16 -3.08 3.86 6.96
CA ALA A 16 -1.90 3.35 7.66
C ALA A 16 -1.96 1.83 7.79
N ALA A 17 -0.79 1.18 7.77
CA ALA A 17 -0.60 -0.23 8.06
C ALA A 17 0.62 -0.43 8.96
N ILE A 18 0.50 -1.30 9.96
CA ILE A 18 1.59 -1.68 10.86
C ILE A 18 1.81 -3.19 10.73
N LEU A 19 3.04 -3.58 10.44
CA LEU A 19 3.51 -4.97 10.51
C LEU A 19 4.36 -5.17 11.78
N GLU A 20 3.97 -6.11 12.63
CA GLU A 20 4.66 -6.43 13.89
C GLU A 20 5.22 -7.85 13.84
N GLY A 21 6.42 -8.04 14.41
CA GLY A 21 7.06 -9.36 14.50
C GLY A 21 7.84 -9.75 13.25
N MET A 22 8.18 -8.78 12.39
CA MET A 22 9.11 -8.98 11.27
C MET A 22 10.54 -9.17 11.81
N PRO A 23 11.28 -10.17 11.29
CA PRO A 23 12.71 -10.31 11.59
C PRO A 23 13.50 -9.08 11.12
N ALA A 24 14.52 -8.70 11.89
CA ALA A 24 15.49 -7.71 11.44
C ALA A 24 16.32 -8.22 10.25
N GLY A 25 16.84 -7.31 9.45
CA GLY A 25 17.69 -7.63 8.29
C GLY A 25 16.92 -8.00 7.01
N VAL A 26 15.58 -7.97 7.05
CA VAL A 26 14.77 -8.01 5.83
C VAL A 26 14.81 -6.62 5.21
N GLU A 27 15.40 -6.52 4.02
CA GLU A 27 15.44 -5.28 3.25
C GLU A 27 14.05 -4.96 2.71
N VAL A 28 13.66 -3.69 2.82
CA VAL A 28 12.42 -3.16 2.24
C VAL A 28 12.59 -1.66 2.00
N THR A 29 12.08 -1.20 0.88
CA THR A 29 12.11 0.19 0.46
C THR A 29 10.71 0.70 0.12
N THR A 30 10.51 2.02 0.20
CA THR A 30 9.23 2.64 -0.20
C THR A 30 8.93 2.42 -1.68
N ALA A 31 9.96 2.37 -2.53
CA ALA A 31 9.82 2.10 -3.96
C ALA A 31 9.21 0.72 -4.25
N GLU A 32 9.66 -0.32 -3.56
CA GLU A 32 9.11 -1.68 -3.69
C GLU A 32 7.64 -1.73 -3.28
N VAL A 33 7.27 -1.06 -2.17
CA VAL A 33 5.88 -0.99 -1.73
C VAL A 33 5.02 -0.21 -2.74
N GLY A 34 5.53 0.91 -3.26
CA GLY A 34 4.88 1.69 -4.30
C GLY A 34 4.61 0.89 -5.58
N GLU A 35 5.56 0.06 -6.02
CA GLU A 35 5.38 -0.81 -7.17
C GLU A 35 4.27 -1.87 -6.94
N GLN A 36 4.18 -2.44 -5.73
CA GLN A 36 3.10 -3.36 -5.37
C GLN A 36 1.73 -2.67 -5.36
N LEU A 37 1.67 -1.43 -4.87
CA LEU A 37 0.44 -0.64 -4.88
C LEU A 37 0.01 -0.29 -6.31
N ALA A 38 0.94 0.09 -7.18
CA ALA A 38 0.67 0.41 -8.58
C ALA A 38 0.00 -0.76 -9.33
N ARG A 39 0.39 -2.01 -9.02
CA ARG A 39 -0.23 -3.22 -9.62
C ARG A 39 -1.74 -3.32 -9.38
N ARG A 40 -2.27 -2.73 -8.29
CA ARG A 40 -3.71 -2.75 -7.98
C ARG A 40 -4.57 -2.04 -9.04
N ARG A 41 -3.93 -1.20 -9.85
CA ARG A 41 -4.57 -0.37 -10.89
C ARG A 41 -4.64 -1.08 -12.24
N LEU A 42 -3.99 -2.24 -12.38
CA LEU A 42 -3.95 -3.01 -13.61
C LEU A 42 -5.22 -3.86 -13.79
N GLY A 43 -5.57 -4.15 -15.04
CA GLY A 43 -6.66 -5.06 -15.43
C GLY A 43 -7.84 -4.37 -16.10
N PHE A 44 -8.44 -5.07 -17.07
CA PHE A 44 -9.62 -4.59 -17.81
C PHE A 44 -10.80 -4.35 -16.86
N GLY A 45 -11.50 -3.23 -17.01
CA GLY A 45 -12.64 -2.85 -16.16
C GLY A 45 -12.29 -2.14 -14.85
N ARG A 46 -11.00 -1.87 -14.57
CA ARG A 46 -10.62 -0.97 -13.46
C ARG A 46 -10.99 0.48 -13.76
N SER A 47 -11.39 1.20 -12.71
CA SER A 47 -11.80 2.60 -12.82
C SER A 47 -10.67 3.46 -13.39
N PRO A 48 -10.96 4.33 -14.39
CA PRO A 48 -9.98 5.28 -14.92
C PRO A 48 -9.40 6.18 -13.83
N ARG A 49 -10.15 6.44 -12.76
CA ARG A 49 -9.72 7.29 -11.63
C ARG A 49 -8.46 6.77 -10.95
N MET A 50 -8.32 5.47 -10.77
CA MET A 50 -7.12 4.89 -10.17
C MET A 50 -5.89 5.05 -11.07
N GLY A 51 -6.06 5.24 -12.38
CA GLY A 51 -4.96 5.54 -13.30
C GLY A 51 -4.36 6.94 -13.12
N PHE A 52 -5.11 7.89 -12.52
CA PHE A 52 -4.65 9.26 -12.25
C PHE A 52 -4.20 9.50 -10.80
N GLU A 53 -4.40 8.50 -9.94
CA GLU A 53 -4.14 8.63 -8.51
C GLU A 53 -2.63 8.69 -8.26
N THR A 54 -2.18 9.71 -7.53
CA THR A 54 -0.75 10.06 -7.33
C THR A 54 -0.32 9.86 -5.88
N ASP A 55 -1.09 9.10 -5.10
CA ASP A 55 -0.80 8.88 -3.68
C ASP A 55 0.61 8.32 -3.49
N HIS A 56 1.36 8.99 -2.61
CA HIS A 56 2.71 8.63 -2.25
C HIS A 56 2.72 7.79 -0.96
N ILE A 57 3.69 6.89 -0.85
CA ILE A 57 3.99 6.12 0.35
C ILE A 57 5.41 6.37 0.83
#